data_AF-A0A915AT79-F1
#
_entry.id   AF-A0A915AT79-F1
#
_cell.length_a   1.000
_cell.length_b   1.000
_cell.length_c   1.000
_cell.angle_alpha   90.00
_cell.angle_beta   90.00
_cell.angle_gamma   90.00
#
_symmetry.space_group_name_H-M   'P 1'
#
loop_
_entity.id
_entity.type
_entity.pdbx_description
1 polymer ?
#
loop_
_entity_poly.entity_id
_entity_poly.type
_entity_poly.pdbx_seq_one_letter_code
_entity_poly.pdbx_strand_id
1 'polypeptide(L)'
;MTAKELAVRCTGGDRTTTQDEVLGESTTDMFADLSLTENEKELSEKYLKERQLALDRFLGWTEQDQVDFVKVLIHRMCHDQHGQIDAFLKPILQRDFISLLPERLARYVLSYLDARWLLASEMVSRSWRRVIAHGKLWRRLIERNVATDVVWKGIAEKRGWQKFLFISKEN
;
A
#
# COMPACT_ATOMS: atom_id res chain seq x y z
N MET A 1 25.48 74.02 -34.62
CA MET A 1 26.83 74.38 -35.11
C MET A 1 27.82 73.58 -34.27
N THR A 2 28.77 72.88 -34.91
CA THR A 2 30.12 72.48 -34.39
C THR A 2 30.32 71.81 -33.01
N ALA A 3 30.83 70.57 -33.05
CA ALA A 3 31.89 69.94 -32.19
C ALA A 3 31.64 69.82 -30.66
N LYS A 4 31.76 68.66 -30.00
CA LYS A 4 32.96 67.92 -29.50
C LYS A 4 32.44 66.73 -28.64
N GLU A 5 33.13 65.66 -28.22
CA GLU A 5 34.44 64.99 -28.44
C GLU A 5 34.21 63.49 -28.05
N LEU A 6 34.83 62.42 -28.57
CA LEU A 6 36.24 61.99 -28.59
C LEU A 6 36.97 61.86 -27.23
N ALA A 7 36.80 60.70 -26.56
CA ALA A 7 37.85 59.85 -25.95
C ALA A 7 37.17 58.62 -25.28
N VAL A 8 37.38 57.34 -25.60
CA VAL A 8 38.59 56.51 -25.85
C VAL A 8 39.34 56.10 -24.57
N ARG A 9 38.99 54.91 -24.04
CA ARG A 9 39.89 53.76 -23.71
C ARG A 9 39.05 52.56 -23.19
N CYS A 10 39.18 51.37 -23.80
CA CYS A 10 40.06 50.26 -23.39
C CYS A 10 39.70 49.72 -22.00
N THR A 11 39.43 48.44 -21.75
CA THR A 11 39.85 47.16 -22.39
C THR A 11 38.66 46.16 -22.35
N GLY A 12 38.51 45.17 -23.23
CA GLY A 12 39.42 44.04 -23.44
C GLY A 12 39.18 42.97 -22.37
N GLY A 13 38.26 42.03 -22.62
CA GLY A 13 37.87 41.01 -21.62
C GLY A 13 36.71 40.13 -22.09
N ASP A 14 37.03 39.14 -22.91
CA ASP A 14 36.10 38.09 -23.35
C ASP A 14 35.65 37.22 -22.17
N ARG A 15 34.37 36.82 -22.14
CA ARG A 15 33.89 35.65 -21.39
C ARG A 15 32.48 35.25 -21.84
N THR A 16 32.42 34.20 -22.65
CA THR A 16 31.22 33.43 -22.95
C THR A 16 30.59 32.90 -21.67
N THR A 17 29.36 33.32 -21.36
CA THR A 17 28.56 32.76 -20.26
C THR A 17 27.91 31.46 -20.72
N THR A 18 28.35 30.33 -20.18
CA THR A 18 27.55 29.10 -20.20
C THR A 18 26.30 29.34 -19.38
N GLN A 19 25.12 29.23 -20.00
CA GLN A 19 23.87 29.10 -19.25
C GLN A 19 23.73 27.64 -18.85
N ASP A 20 24.39 27.29 -17.75
CA ASP A 20 24.13 26.03 -17.04
C ASP A 20 22.70 26.09 -16.48
N GLU A 21 21.88 25.09 -16.83
CA GLU A 21 20.55 24.91 -16.25
C GLU A 21 20.71 24.58 -14.76
N VAL A 22 20.53 25.57 -13.89
CA VAL A 22 20.40 25.36 -12.44
C VAL A 22 19.05 24.69 -12.17
N LEU A 23 18.99 23.38 -12.43
CA LEU A 23 18.00 22.48 -11.88
C LEU A 23 18.22 22.46 -10.36
N GLY A 24 17.50 23.33 -9.65
CA GLY A 24 17.47 23.31 -8.20
C GLY A 24 17.04 21.93 -7.72
N GLU A 25 17.84 21.35 -6.82
CA GLU A 25 17.62 20.02 -6.26
C GLU A 25 16.16 19.88 -5.80
N SER A 26 15.50 18.80 -6.21
CA SER A 26 14.08 18.64 -5.91
C SER A 26 13.90 18.65 -4.40
N THR A 27 12.92 19.41 -3.91
CA THR A 27 12.52 19.29 -2.50
C THR A 27 12.12 17.85 -2.17
N THR A 28 11.68 17.06 -3.16
CA THR A 28 11.41 15.63 -3.02
C THR A 28 12.68 14.83 -2.69
N ASP A 29 13.84 15.19 -3.27
CA ASP A 29 15.11 14.53 -3.03
C ASP A 29 15.67 14.92 -1.65
N MET A 30 15.58 16.21 -1.28
CA MET A 30 15.95 16.68 0.07
C MET A 30 15.08 16.08 1.20
N PHE A 31 13.84 15.68 0.91
CA PHE A 31 12.97 14.97 1.86
C PHE A 31 13.12 13.44 1.80
N ALA A 32 13.88 12.87 0.86
CA ALA A 32 14.13 11.43 0.78
C ALA A 32 15.01 10.95 1.95
N ASP A 33 16.08 11.67 2.27
CA ASP A 33 16.96 11.40 3.43
C ASP A 33 16.26 11.54 4.79
N LEU A 34 15.14 12.28 4.85
CA LEU A 34 14.29 12.42 6.03
C LEU A 34 13.25 11.28 6.15
N SER A 35 13.17 10.38 5.17
CA SER A 35 12.20 9.29 5.10
C SER A 35 12.88 7.91 5.16
N LEU A 36 12.92 7.37 6.38
CA LEU A 36 13.16 5.93 6.63
C LEU A 36 14.57 5.41 6.33
N THR A 37 15.59 6.09 6.83
CA THR A 37 16.54 5.33 7.65
C THR A 37 15.81 4.91 8.94
N GLU A 38 15.09 3.78 8.87
CA GLU A 38 14.83 3.03 10.09
C GLU A 38 16.21 2.79 10.71
N ASN A 39 16.42 3.32 11.93
CA ASN A 39 17.63 3.03 12.67
C ASN A 39 17.57 1.55 13.04
N GLU A 40 18.08 0.69 12.15
CA GLU A 40 18.54 -0.66 12.47
C GLU A 40 19.69 -0.52 13.47
N LYS A 41 19.33 -0.21 14.73
CA LYS A 41 20.27 -0.18 15.85
C LYS A 41 20.87 -1.57 15.93
N GLU A 42 22.14 -1.66 15.55
CA GLU A 42 22.86 -2.93 15.48
C GLU A 42 22.67 -3.72 16.79
N LEU A 43 22.23 -4.96 16.63
CA LEU A 43 21.91 -5.82 17.76
C LEU A 43 23.21 -6.08 18.56
N SER A 44 23.18 -5.75 19.86
CA SER A 44 24.41 -5.83 20.68
C SER A 44 25.08 -7.21 20.59
N GLU A 45 26.41 -7.24 20.53
CA GLU A 45 27.16 -8.51 20.47
C GLU A 45 26.80 -9.48 21.60
N LYS A 46 26.52 -8.94 22.80
CA LYS A 46 26.09 -9.72 23.96
C LYS A 46 24.81 -10.49 23.65
N TYR A 47 23.80 -9.81 23.12
CA TYR A 47 22.56 -10.43 22.68
C TYR A 47 22.82 -11.50 21.62
N LEU A 48 23.65 -11.23 20.62
CA LEU A 48 23.93 -12.21 19.56
C LEU A 48 24.58 -13.50 20.09
N LYS A 49 25.48 -13.38 21.07
CA LYS A 49 26.13 -14.52 21.76
C LYS A 49 25.14 -15.28 22.65
N GLU A 50 24.33 -14.58 23.45
CA GLU A 50 23.36 -15.19 24.38
C GLU A 50 22.12 -15.77 23.67
N ARG A 51 21.75 -15.23 22.51
CA ARG A 51 20.59 -15.65 21.70
C ARG A 51 20.63 -17.13 21.34
N GLN A 52 21.79 -17.66 20.95
CA GLN A 52 21.87 -19.07 20.53
C GLN A 52 21.55 -20.01 21.70
N LEU A 53 22.14 -19.77 22.87
CA LEU A 53 21.86 -20.54 24.09
C LEU A 53 20.37 -20.47 24.49
N ALA A 54 19.73 -19.32 24.29
CA ALA A 54 18.31 -19.15 24.55
C ALA A 54 17.43 -19.93 23.56
N LEU A 55 17.79 -19.93 22.27
CA LEU A 55 17.11 -20.71 21.22
C LEU A 55 17.23 -22.22 21.47
N ASP A 56 18.43 -22.72 21.79
CA ASP A 56 18.66 -24.15 22.04
C ASP A 56 17.82 -24.66 23.22
N ARG A 57 17.67 -23.83 24.27
CA ARG A 57 16.78 -24.13 25.40
C ARG A 57 15.31 -24.08 25.02
N PHE A 58 14.90 -23.07 24.26
CA PHE A 58 13.52 -22.89 23.81
C PHE A 58 13.03 -24.07 22.95
N LEU A 59 13.88 -24.56 22.03
CA LEU A 59 13.59 -25.71 21.18
C LEU A 59 13.51 -27.04 21.95
N GLY A 60 14.13 -27.13 23.13
CA GLY A 60 14.05 -28.29 24.03
C GLY A 60 12.78 -28.34 24.89
N TRP A 61 11.94 -27.32 24.87
CA TRP A 61 10.69 -27.23 25.64
C TRP A 61 9.47 -27.70 24.86
N THR A 62 8.38 -28.05 25.55
CA THR A 62 7.11 -28.41 24.89
C THR A 62 6.44 -27.19 24.26
N GLU A 63 5.52 -27.39 23.31
CA GLU A 63 4.75 -26.29 22.69
C GLU A 63 4.04 -25.41 23.73
N GLN A 64 3.54 -26.01 24.82
CA GLN A 64 2.86 -25.30 25.89
C GLN A 64 3.83 -24.40 26.68
N ASP A 65 5.02 -24.90 27.01
CA ASP A 65 6.07 -24.17 27.71
C ASP A 65 6.63 -23.03 26.85
N GLN A 66 6.83 -23.28 25.54
CA GLN A 66 7.24 -22.28 24.56
C GLN A 66 6.24 -21.11 24.50
N VAL A 67 4.94 -21.43 24.43
CA VAL A 67 3.87 -20.43 24.39
C VAL A 67 3.76 -19.66 25.71
N ASP A 68 3.93 -20.32 26.86
CA ASP A 68 3.93 -19.63 28.16
C ASP A 68 5.14 -18.68 28.29
N PHE A 69 6.33 -19.15 27.97
CA PHE A 69 7.55 -18.35 28.01
C PHE A 69 7.46 -17.11 27.11
N VAL A 70 6.94 -17.24 25.89
CA VAL A 70 6.72 -16.10 24.99
C VAL A 70 5.71 -15.10 25.58
N LYS A 71 4.63 -15.55 26.25
CA LYS A 71 3.71 -14.64 26.97
C LYS A 71 4.42 -13.92 28.11
N VAL A 72 5.27 -14.60 28.88
CA VAL A 72 6.06 -14.00 29.96
C VAL A 72 7.01 -12.94 29.40
N LEU A 73 7.65 -13.17 28.25
CA LEU A 73 8.49 -12.17 27.57
C LEU A 73 7.67 -10.96 27.09
N ILE A 74 6.53 -11.18 26.42
CA ILE A 74 5.67 -10.10 25.92
C ILE A 74 5.16 -9.23 27.08
N HIS A 75 4.77 -9.81 28.22
CA HIS A 75 4.36 -9.05 29.41
C HIS A 75 5.46 -8.15 30.02
N ARG A 76 6.74 -8.33 29.63
CA ARG A 76 7.86 -7.49 30.10
C ARG A 76 8.28 -6.41 29.09
N MET A 77 7.65 -6.37 27.92
CA MET A 77 7.94 -5.42 26.84
C MET A 77 7.05 -4.17 26.92
N CYS A 78 7.49 -3.07 26.28
CA CYS A 78 6.72 -1.84 26.16
C CYS A 78 5.74 -1.88 24.97
N HIS A 79 4.84 -0.89 24.90
CA HIS A 79 3.82 -0.80 23.86
C HIS A 79 4.40 -0.75 22.43
N ASP A 80 5.51 -0.02 22.22
CA ASP A 80 6.16 0.06 20.91
C ASP A 80 6.73 -1.30 20.46
N GLN A 81 7.28 -2.07 21.40
CA GLN A 81 7.75 -3.44 21.15
C GLN A 81 6.57 -4.38 20.86
N HIS A 82 5.43 -4.21 21.53
CA HIS A 82 4.21 -4.96 21.20
C HIS A 82 3.73 -4.66 19.78
N GLY A 83 3.80 -3.40 19.34
CA GLY A 83 3.47 -3.00 17.98
C GLY A 83 4.38 -3.65 16.93
N GLN A 84 5.69 -3.73 17.18
CA GLN A 84 6.64 -4.43 16.31
C GLN A 84 6.36 -5.95 16.24
N ILE A 85 6.05 -6.58 17.37
CA ILE A 85 5.70 -8.01 17.42
C ILE A 85 4.37 -8.28 16.71
N ASP A 86 3.35 -7.45 16.90
CA ASP A 86 2.07 -7.55 16.19
C ASP A 86 2.25 -7.39 14.66
N ALA A 87 3.08 -6.44 14.22
CA ALA A 87 3.43 -6.28 12.81
C ALA A 87 4.17 -7.52 12.24
N PHE A 88 5.05 -8.15 13.01
CA PHE A 88 5.73 -9.40 12.64
C PHE A 88 4.81 -10.62 12.62
N LEU A 89 3.88 -10.72 13.57
CA LEU A 89 2.92 -11.84 13.67
C LEU A 89 1.79 -11.74 12.64
N LYS A 90 1.34 -10.53 12.27
CA LYS A 90 0.27 -10.31 11.29
C LYS A 90 0.41 -11.11 9.98
N PRO A 91 1.53 -11.09 9.24
CA PRO A 91 1.66 -11.89 8.01
C PRO A 91 1.70 -13.40 8.26
N ILE A 92 2.03 -13.86 9.47
CA ILE A 92 2.04 -15.28 9.85
C ILE A 92 0.62 -15.77 10.18
N LEU A 93 -0.16 -14.94 10.90
CA LEU A 93 -1.48 -15.30 11.44
C LEU A 93 -2.66 -14.84 10.56
N GLN A 94 -2.49 -13.80 9.75
CA GLN A 94 -3.54 -13.20 8.92
C GLN A 94 -3.18 -13.34 7.44
N ARG A 95 -3.96 -14.15 6.73
CA ARG A 95 -3.73 -14.43 5.31
C ARG A 95 -4.72 -13.61 4.46
N ASP A 96 -4.21 -12.67 3.65
CA ASP A 96 -5.05 -11.95 2.68
C ASP A 96 -5.44 -12.89 1.52
N PHE A 97 -6.53 -13.62 1.71
CA PHE A 97 -7.06 -14.55 0.72
C PHE A 97 -7.36 -13.87 -0.63
N ILE A 98 -7.79 -12.61 -0.67
CA ILE A 98 -8.16 -11.94 -1.91
C ILE A 98 -6.92 -11.54 -2.73
N SER A 99 -5.84 -11.12 -2.08
CA SER A 99 -4.56 -10.84 -2.76
C SER A 99 -3.75 -12.10 -3.08
N LEU A 100 -3.96 -13.21 -2.36
CA LEU A 100 -3.23 -14.47 -2.54
C LEU A 100 -3.94 -15.50 -3.44
N LEU A 101 -5.24 -15.38 -3.66
CA LEU A 101 -5.97 -16.25 -4.58
C LEU A 101 -5.83 -15.80 -6.04
N PRO A 102 -5.84 -16.74 -7.01
CA PRO A 102 -6.03 -16.40 -8.43
C PRO A 102 -7.25 -15.51 -8.64
N GLU A 103 -7.15 -14.52 -9.52
CA GLU A 103 -8.17 -13.45 -9.68
C GLU A 103 -9.60 -13.99 -9.92
N ARG A 104 -9.74 -15.14 -10.60
CA ARG A 104 -11.05 -15.79 -10.81
C ARG A 104 -11.69 -16.25 -9.49
N LEU A 105 -10.90 -16.79 -8.56
CA LEU A 105 -11.36 -17.25 -7.25
C LEU A 105 -11.60 -16.08 -6.30
N ALA A 106 -10.71 -15.08 -6.28
CA ALA A 106 -10.90 -13.86 -5.50
C ALA A 106 -12.21 -13.14 -5.88
N ARG A 107 -12.49 -12.98 -7.19
CA ARG A 107 -13.77 -12.44 -7.69
C ARG A 107 -14.97 -13.31 -7.35
N TYR A 108 -14.82 -14.64 -7.35
CA TYR A 108 -15.90 -15.56 -7.00
C TYR A 108 -16.30 -15.39 -5.52
N VAL A 109 -15.34 -15.39 -4.60
CA VAL A 109 -15.57 -15.14 -3.16
C VAL A 109 -16.27 -13.80 -2.93
N LEU A 110 -15.74 -12.71 -3.52
CA LEU A 110 -16.32 -11.37 -3.35
C LEU A 110 -17.70 -11.21 -4.01
N SER A 111 -18.09 -12.07 -4.96
CA SER A 111 -19.41 -11.99 -5.62
C SER A 111 -20.58 -12.39 -4.71
N TYR A 112 -20.32 -13.03 -3.57
CA TYR A 112 -21.36 -13.38 -2.59
C TYR A 112 -21.81 -12.19 -1.74
N LEU A 113 -20.99 -11.15 -1.62
CA LEU A 113 -21.24 -10.02 -0.72
C LEU A 113 -22.51 -9.23 -1.11
N ASP A 114 -23.06 -8.52 -0.13
CA ASP A 114 -24.07 -7.47 -0.35
C ASP A 114 -23.40 -6.11 -0.63
N ALA A 115 -24.20 -5.06 -0.87
CA ALA A 115 -23.69 -3.72 -1.14
C ALA A 115 -22.84 -3.14 0.00
N ARG A 116 -23.18 -3.43 1.27
CA ARG A 116 -22.47 -2.90 2.44
C ARG A 116 -21.11 -3.56 2.58
N TRP A 117 -21.06 -4.89 2.47
CA TRP A 117 -19.81 -5.63 2.59
C TRP A 117 -18.91 -5.49 1.35
N LEU A 118 -19.49 -5.31 0.16
CA LEU A 118 -18.72 -5.01 -1.05
C LEU A 118 -18.08 -3.62 -0.99
N LEU A 119 -18.80 -2.60 -0.48
CA LEU A 119 -18.23 -1.27 -0.21
C LEU A 119 -17.10 -1.33 0.83
N ALA A 120 -17.30 -2.04 1.94
CA ALA A 120 -16.25 -2.23 2.95
C ALA A 120 -15.01 -2.92 2.34
N SER A 121 -15.21 -3.94 1.50
CA SER A 121 -14.16 -4.66 0.79
C SER A 121 -13.35 -3.75 -0.15
N GLU A 122 -13.99 -2.75 -0.77
CA GLU A 122 -13.32 -1.76 -1.64
C GLU A 122 -12.42 -0.77 -0.88
N MET A 123 -12.59 -0.69 0.44
CA MET A 123 -11.80 0.15 1.34
C MET A 123 -10.65 -0.60 2.04
N VAL A 124 -10.58 -1.93 1.93
CA VAL A 124 -9.52 -2.76 2.55
C VAL A 124 -8.14 -2.42 1.96
N SER A 125 -7.99 -2.43 0.63
CA SER A 125 -6.72 -2.08 -0.03
C SER A 125 -6.89 -1.76 -1.51
N ARG A 126 -5.83 -1.20 -2.12
CA ARG A 126 -5.74 -1.00 -3.58
C ARG A 126 -5.85 -2.31 -4.37
N SER A 127 -5.39 -3.44 -3.79
CA SER A 127 -5.49 -4.78 -4.37
C SER A 127 -6.95 -5.23 -4.45
N TRP A 128 -7.66 -5.20 -3.31
CA TRP A 128 -9.07 -5.57 -3.22
C TRP A 128 -9.96 -4.73 -4.15
N ARG A 129 -9.75 -3.40 -4.15
CA ARG A 129 -10.45 -2.48 -5.07
C ARG A 129 -10.25 -2.85 -6.54
N ARG A 130 -9.03 -3.24 -6.94
CA ARG A 130 -8.75 -3.70 -8.31
C ARG A 130 -9.54 -4.96 -8.66
N VAL A 131 -9.58 -5.96 -7.77
CA VAL A 131 -10.34 -7.20 -7.97
C VAL A 131 -11.84 -6.92 -8.13
N ILE A 132 -12.40 -6.02 -7.31
CA ILE A 132 -13.81 -5.59 -7.37
C ILE A 132 -14.13 -4.90 -8.71
N ALA A 133 -13.27 -3.97 -9.12
CA ALA A 133 -13.42 -3.21 -10.37
C ALA A 133 -13.28 -4.09 -11.62
N HIS A 134 -12.21 -4.89 -11.71
CA HIS A 134 -11.96 -5.81 -12.82
C HIS A 134 -13.05 -6.89 -12.90
N GLY A 135 -13.53 -7.38 -11.75
CA GLY A 135 -14.66 -8.30 -11.67
C GLY A 135 -16.01 -7.70 -12.02
N LYS A 136 -16.11 -6.37 -12.14
CA LYS A 136 -17.36 -5.61 -12.32
C LYS A 136 -18.40 -6.00 -11.26
N LEU A 137 -17.95 -6.24 -10.02
CA LEU A 137 -18.79 -6.87 -9.00
C LEU A 137 -20.01 -6.03 -8.61
N TRP A 138 -19.89 -4.70 -8.63
CA TRP A 138 -21.02 -3.77 -8.48
C TRP A 138 -22.09 -3.96 -9.55
N ARG A 139 -21.70 -4.16 -10.82
CA ARG A 139 -22.65 -4.46 -11.91
C ARG A 139 -23.31 -5.82 -11.70
N ARG A 140 -22.52 -6.85 -11.36
CA ARG A 140 -23.04 -8.20 -11.08
C ARG A 140 -24.01 -8.22 -9.90
N LEU A 141 -23.77 -7.40 -8.87
CA LEU A 141 -24.67 -7.22 -7.74
C LEU A 141 -26.01 -6.60 -8.18
N ILE A 142 -25.98 -5.56 -9.01
CA ILE A 142 -27.19 -4.95 -9.57
C ILE A 142 -27.94 -5.95 -10.48
N GLU A 143 -27.22 -6.69 -11.33
CA GLU A 143 -27.78 -7.73 -12.20
C GLU A 143 -28.44 -8.85 -11.40
N ARG A 144 -27.81 -9.32 -10.31
CA ARG A 144 -28.38 -10.28 -9.35
C ARG A 144 -29.68 -9.73 -8.77
N ASN A 145 -29.65 -8.50 -8.23
CA ASN A 145 -30.83 -7.90 -7.60
C ASN A 145 -31.98 -7.71 -8.61
N VAL A 146 -31.69 -7.28 -9.85
CA VAL A 146 -32.68 -7.14 -10.92
C VAL A 146 -33.27 -8.49 -11.36
N ALA A 147 -32.50 -9.58 -11.25
CA ALA A 147 -32.99 -10.92 -11.55
C ALA A 147 -33.83 -11.52 -10.42
N THR A 148 -33.56 -11.17 -9.15
CA THR A 148 -34.22 -11.78 -7.97
C THR A 148 -35.35 -10.94 -7.37
N ASP A 149 -35.35 -9.61 -7.53
CA ASP A 149 -36.28 -8.69 -6.89
C ASP A 149 -37.11 -7.90 -7.92
N VAL A 150 -38.43 -8.02 -7.81
CA VAL A 150 -39.42 -7.37 -8.68
C VAL A 150 -39.36 -5.83 -8.61
N VAL A 151 -38.97 -5.27 -7.47
CA VAL A 151 -38.80 -3.81 -7.29
C VAL A 151 -37.58 -3.33 -8.07
N TRP A 152 -36.45 -4.04 -7.97
CA TRP A 152 -35.25 -3.73 -8.75
C TRP A 152 -35.51 -3.87 -10.25
N LYS A 153 -36.22 -4.93 -10.67
CA LYS A 153 -36.63 -5.11 -12.07
C LYS A 153 -37.47 -3.94 -12.58
N GLY A 154 -38.53 -3.57 -11.85
CA GLY A 154 -39.40 -2.45 -12.23
C GLY A 154 -38.69 -1.08 -12.23
N ILE A 155 -37.71 -0.86 -11.35
CA ILE A 155 -36.86 0.34 -11.38
C ILE A 155 -35.96 0.33 -12.61
N ALA A 156 -35.29 -0.79 -12.90
CA ALA A 156 -34.37 -0.90 -14.03
C ALA A 156 -35.07 -0.73 -15.39
N GLU A 157 -36.31 -1.21 -15.51
CA GLU A 157 -37.18 -0.98 -16.67
C GLU A 157 -37.60 0.50 -16.77
N LYS A 158 -38.24 1.06 -15.72
CA LYS A 158 -38.74 2.45 -15.73
C LYS A 158 -37.64 3.51 -15.90
N ARG A 159 -36.41 3.24 -15.43
CA ARG A 159 -35.26 4.14 -15.58
C ARG A 159 -34.44 3.87 -16.85
N GLY A 160 -34.81 2.88 -17.66
CA GLY A 160 -34.09 2.52 -18.88
C GLY A 160 -32.66 2.01 -18.63
N TRP A 161 -32.40 1.42 -17.46
CA TRP A 161 -31.10 0.87 -17.07
C TRP A 161 -30.81 -0.49 -17.70
N GLN A 162 -31.85 -1.22 -18.13
CA GLN A 162 -31.71 -2.54 -18.78
C GLN A 162 -30.69 -2.53 -19.94
N LYS A 163 -30.56 -1.42 -20.67
CA LYS A 163 -29.58 -1.24 -21.77
C LYS A 163 -28.10 -1.27 -21.35
N PHE A 164 -27.79 -1.28 -20.05
CA PHE A 164 -26.42 -1.37 -19.50
C PHE A 164 -26.15 -2.69 -18.76
N LEU A 165 -27.22 -3.36 -18.35
CA LEU A 165 -27.21 -4.66 -17.66
C LEU A 165 -27.24 -5.79 -18.70
N PHE A 166 -26.75 -6.97 -18.32
CA PHE A 166 -26.73 -8.20 -19.11
C PHE A 166 -26.00 -8.13 -20.48
N ILE A 167 -25.40 -7.01 -20.85
CA ILE A 167 -24.45 -6.92 -21.98
C ILE A 167 -23.26 -7.86 -21.71
N SER A 168 -23.10 -8.87 -22.56
CA SER A 168 -21.84 -9.57 -22.75
C SER A 168 -20.96 -8.77 -23.72
N LYS A 169 -19.85 -8.23 -23.23
CA LYS A 169 -18.67 -8.00 -24.08
C LYS A 169 -17.70 -9.13 -23.79
N GLU A 170 -17.89 -10.24 -24.50
CA GLU A 170 -16.84 -11.21 -24.72
C GLU A 170 -15.93 -10.64 -25.82
N ASN A 171 -14.70 -10.31 -25.42
CA ASN A 171 -13.51 -10.02 -26.23
C ASN A 171 -12.32 -10.21 -25.27
#